data_AF-A0A0J6XFC0-F1
#
_entry.id   AF-A0A0J6XFC0-F1
#
_cell.length_a   1.000
_cell.length_b   1.000
_cell.length_c   1.000
_cell.angle_alpha   90.00
_cell.angle_beta   90.00
_cell.angle_gamma   90.00
#
_symmetry.space_group_name_H-M   'P 1'
#
loop_
_entity.id
_entity.type
_entity.pdbx_description
1 polymer ?
#
loop_
_entity_poly.entity_id
_entity_poly.type
_entity_poly.pdbx_seq_one_letter_code
_entity_poly.pdbx_strand_id
1 'polypeptide(L)'
;MLHGNRRITFATVAREAGVSSWLVYAPGLRERIDQARARQAAQGHHDQQSGRKVSTASEQTDLLLARQEIKRLRTENDQLRRQARVHIGQQVEQLGNHDLVDRVNELTEENLRLSTAERQATTQNAELQQRVAELEDDLSAARTSLRRMIRSQNHGQLA
;
A
#
# COMPACT_ATOMS: atom_id res chain seq x y z
N MET A 1 -2.71 -53.59 -15.55
CA MET A 1 -1.28 -53.23 -15.48
C MET A 1 -0.66 -54.03 -14.34
N LEU A 2 0.51 -54.65 -14.55
CA LEU A 2 1.16 -55.46 -13.52
C LEU A 2 1.72 -54.53 -12.43
N HIS A 3 1.12 -54.54 -11.24
CA HIS A 3 1.52 -53.73 -10.10
C HIS A 3 2.58 -54.47 -9.30
N GLY A 4 3.85 -54.29 -9.68
CA GLY A 4 4.99 -54.81 -8.94
C GLY A 4 6.19 -54.99 -9.83
N ASN A 5 7.39 -54.72 -9.30
CA ASN A 5 8.69 -54.85 -9.95
C ASN A 5 9.07 -56.32 -10.29
N ARG A 6 8.11 -57.14 -10.71
CA ARG A 6 8.27 -58.56 -11.05
C ARG A 6 8.62 -58.68 -12.54
N ARG A 7 9.52 -59.63 -12.85
CA ARG A 7 9.92 -59.92 -14.23
C ARG A 7 8.72 -60.38 -15.04
N ILE A 8 8.50 -59.77 -16.19
CA ILE A 8 7.45 -60.16 -17.13
C ILE A 8 7.84 -61.52 -17.72
N THR A 9 7.01 -62.53 -17.48
CA THR A 9 7.12 -63.87 -18.06
C THR A 9 5.73 -64.34 -18.49
N PHE A 10 5.68 -65.27 -19.46
CA PHE A 10 4.42 -65.86 -19.93
C PHE A 10 3.57 -66.40 -18.78
N ALA A 11 4.20 -67.11 -17.83
CA ALA A 11 3.51 -67.66 -16.65
C ALA A 11 2.93 -66.57 -15.74
N THR A 12 3.66 -65.47 -15.53
CA THR A 12 3.15 -64.35 -14.72
C THR A 12 1.99 -63.63 -15.41
N VAL A 13 2.03 -63.47 -16.74
CA VAL A 13 0.94 -62.83 -17.48
C VAL A 13 -0.32 -63.72 -17.45
N ALA A 14 -0.17 -65.03 -17.64
CA ALA A 14 -1.29 -65.96 -17.57
C ALA A 14 -1.99 -65.92 -16.20
N ARG A 15 -1.18 -65.94 -15.14
CA ARG A 15 -1.67 -65.95 -13.75
C ARG A 15 -2.36 -64.65 -13.38
N GLU A 16 -1.77 -63.50 -13.73
CA GLU A 16 -2.35 -62.20 -13.37
C GLU A 16 -3.63 -61.90 -14.15
N ALA A 17 -3.66 -62.24 -15.44
CA ALA A 17 -4.83 -62.02 -16.27
C ALA A 17 -5.92 -63.09 -16.06
N GLY A 18 -5.67 -64.12 -15.26
CA GLY A 18 -6.61 -65.23 -15.03
C GLY A 18 -6.90 -66.05 -16.30
N VAL A 19 -5.97 -66.09 -17.26
CA VAL A 19 -6.14 -66.76 -18.55
C VAL A 19 -5.34 -68.05 -18.62
N SER A 20 -5.76 -68.98 -19.50
CA SER A 20 -5.04 -70.23 -19.71
C SER A 20 -3.65 -69.97 -20.31
N SER A 21 -2.67 -70.77 -19.91
CA SER A 21 -1.27 -70.67 -20.39
C SER A 21 -1.18 -70.74 -21.92
N TRP A 22 -2.06 -71.51 -22.56
CA TRP A 22 -2.12 -71.65 -24.02
C TRP A 22 -2.45 -70.34 -24.74
N LEU A 23 -3.36 -69.52 -24.17
CA LEU A 23 -3.77 -68.25 -24.77
C LEU A 23 -2.61 -67.25 -24.82
N VAL A 24 -1.72 -67.29 -23.84
CA VAL A 24 -0.54 -66.42 -23.75
C VAL A 24 0.49 -66.70 -24.85
N TYR A 25 0.50 -67.93 -25.38
CA TYR A 25 1.32 -68.32 -26.54
C TYR A 25 0.61 -68.17 -27.89
N ALA A 26 -0.63 -67.68 -27.91
CA ALA A 26 -1.36 -67.46 -29.15
C ALA A 26 -0.68 -66.37 -30.02
N PRO A 27 -0.74 -66.51 -31.36
CA PRO A 27 -0.21 -65.51 -32.28
C PRO A 27 -0.83 -64.13 -32.02
N GLY A 28 0.01 -63.10 -31.93
CA GLY A 28 -0.36 -61.72 -31.61
C GLY A 28 -0.22 -61.36 -30.13
N LEU A 29 -0.44 -62.30 -29.20
CA LEU A 29 -0.27 -62.06 -27.76
C LEU A 29 1.16 -62.37 -27.31
N ARG A 30 1.76 -63.42 -27.88
CA ARG A 30 3.17 -63.78 -27.65
C ARG A 30 4.11 -62.62 -27.98
N GLU A 31 3.93 -62.00 -29.15
CA GLU A 31 4.77 -60.91 -29.62
C GLU A 31 4.65 -59.67 -28.72
N ARG A 32 3.45 -59.38 -28.21
CA ARG A 32 3.23 -58.28 -27.27
C ARG A 32 3.93 -58.53 -25.93
N ILE A 33 3.92 -59.78 -25.45
CA ILE A 33 4.60 -60.15 -24.21
C ILE A 33 6.11 -60.11 -24.39
N ASP A 34 6.63 -60.62 -25.51
CA ASP A 34 8.06 -60.55 -25.80
C ASP A 34 8.53 -59.11 -26.00
N GLN A 35 7.74 -58.24 -26.64
CA GLN A 35 8.02 -56.80 -26.70
C GLN A 35 8.01 -56.14 -25.32
N ALA A 36 7.06 -56.49 -24.45
CA ALA A 36 7.01 -55.98 -23.08
C ALA A 36 8.23 -56.44 -22.26
N ARG A 37 8.69 -57.69 -22.45
CA ARG A 37 9.91 -58.23 -21.83
C ARG A 37 11.16 -57.49 -22.31
N ALA A 38 11.28 -57.25 -23.62
CA ALA A 38 12.39 -56.50 -24.19
C ALA A 38 12.44 -55.06 -23.66
N ARG A 39 11.29 -54.40 -23.53
CA ARG A 39 11.19 -53.06 -22.92
C ARG A 39 11.62 -53.06 -21.45
N GLN A 40 11.16 -54.02 -20.65
CA GLN A 40 11.57 -54.13 -19.24
C GLN A 40 13.08 -54.37 -19.09
N ALA A 41 13.68 -55.19 -19.96
CA ALA A 41 15.12 -55.42 -19.98
C ALA A 41 15.89 -54.15 -20.35
N ALA A 42 15.47 -53.45 -21.41
CA ALA A 42 16.08 -52.18 -21.82
C ALA A 42 15.96 -51.09 -20.75
N GLN A 43 14.83 -51.01 -20.03
CA GLN A 43 14.64 -50.09 -18.91
C GLN A 43 15.54 -50.42 -17.71
N GLY A 44 15.71 -51.70 -17.39
CA GLY A 44 16.63 -52.12 -16.32
C GLY A 44 18.08 -51.75 -16.60
N HIS A 45 18.51 -51.87 -17.85
CA HIS A 45 19.85 -51.42 -18.29
C HIS A 45 19.97 -49.90 -18.28
N HIS A 46 18.92 -49.16 -18.69
CA HIS A 46 18.96 -47.70 -18.70
C HIS A 46 18.95 -47.09 -17.29
N ASP A 47 18.22 -47.66 -16.33
CA ASP A 47 18.24 -47.22 -14.92
C ASP A 47 19.60 -47.51 -14.24
N GLN A 48 20.29 -48.59 -14.62
CA GLN A 48 21.66 -48.88 -14.15
C GLN A 48 22.70 -47.90 -14.74
N GLN A 49 22.54 -47.50 -15.99
CA GLN A 49 23.51 -46.67 -16.70
C GLN A 49 23.29 -45.16 -16.47
N SER A 50 22.09 -44.74 -16.08
CA SER A 50 21.73 -43.33 -15.84
C SER A 50 21.97 -42.85 -14.41
N GLY A 51 22.58 -43.65 -13.53
CA GLY A 51 22.85 -43.24 -12.15
C GLY A 51 21.59 -42.85 -11.35
N ARG A 52 20.41 -43.35 -11.74
CA ARG A 52 19.12 -42.97 -11.15
C ARG A 52 18.82 -43.73 -9.87
N LYS A 53 19.83 -43.78 -9.01
CA LYS A 53 19.68 -43.77 -7.57
C LYS A 53 20.55 -42.63 -7.08
N VAL A 54 20.04 -41.41 -7.23
CA VAL A 54 20.44 -40.33 -6.31
C VAL A 54 20.25 -40.94 -4.93
N SER A 55 21.36 -41.18 -4.23
CA SER A 55 21.33 -41.88 -2.95
C SER A 55 20.36 -41.13 -2.02
N THR A 56 19.58 -41.84 -1.21
CA THR A 56 18.72 -41.21 -0.20
C THR A 56 19.50 -40.24 0.69
N ALA A 57 20.81 -40.46 0.83
CA ALA A 57 21.74 -39.56 1.49
C ALA A 57 21.88 -38.20 0.78
N SER A 58 22.02 -38.17 -0.55
CA SER A 58 22.10 -36.91 -1.32
C SER A 58 20.79 -36.13 -1.28
N GLU A 59 19.63 -36.79 -1.37
CA GLU A 59 18.33 -36.12 -1.25
C GLU A 59 18.13 -35.52 0.15
N GLN A 60 18.61 -36.21 1.20
CA GLN A 60 18.60 -35.66 2.56
C GLN A 60 19.52 -34.45 2.70
N THR A 61 20.71 -34.47 2.09
CA THR A 61 21.62 -33.32 2.09
C THR A 61 21.00 -32.12 1.37
N ASP A 62 20.41 -32.32 0.20
CA ASP A 62 19.75 -31.25 -0.56
C ASP A 62 18.54 -30.68 0.19
N LEU A 63 17.76 -31.54 0.86
CA LEU A 63 16.66 -31.11 1.71
C LEU A 63 17.15 -30.26 2.90
N LEU A 64 18.26 -30.63 3.53
CA LEU A 64 18.84 -29.87 4.63
C LEU A 64 19.35 -28.51 4.16
N LEU A 65 20.02 -28.44 3.01
CA LEU A 65 20.48 -27.20 2.40
C LEU A 65 19.29 -26.29 2.03
N ALA A 66 18.26 -26.83 1.39
CA ALA A 66 17.06 -26.08 1.05
C ALA A 66 16.33 -25.54 2.29
N ARG A 67 16.28 -26.32 3.39
CA ARG A 67 15.70 -25.86 4.66
C ARG A 67 16.50 -24.73 5.30
N GLN A 68 17.83 -24.81 5.24
CA GLN A 68 18.71 -23.76 5.74
C GLN A 68 18.54 -22.47 4.92
N GLU A 69 18.46 -22.60 3.60
CA GLU A 69 18.28 -21.45 2.71
C GLU A 69 16.89 -20.81 2.91
N ILE A 70 15.83 -21.60 3.03
CA ILE A 70 14.49 -21.08 3.36
C ILE A 70 14.52 -20.33 4.71
N LYS A 71 15.23 -20.85 5.71
CA LYS A 71 15.35 -20.19 7.01
C LYS A 71 16.08 -18.85 6.87
N ARG A 72 17.18 -18.81 6.12
CA ARG A 72 17.94 -17.59 5.85
C ARG A 72 17.09 -16.56 5.10
N LEU A 73 16.46 -16.96 4.00
CA LEU A 73 15.61 -16.07 3.20
C LEU A 73 14.44 -15.53 4.01
N ARG A 74 13.85 -16.33 4.91
CA ARG A 74 12.80 -15.84 5.83
C ARG A 74 13.35 -14.78 6.78
N THR A 75 14.52 -15.01 7.37
CA THR A 75 15.13 -14.01 8.28
C THR A 75 15.48 -12.71 7.57
N GLU A 76 16.00 -12.80 6.34
CA GLU A 76 16.31 -11.63 5.51
C GLU A 76 15.02 -10.89 5.11
N ASN A 77 13.97 -11.62 4.71
CA ASN A 77 12.68 -11.01 4.37
C ASN A 77 12.06 -10.29 5.58
N ASP A 78 12.10 -10.89 6.75
CA ASP A 78 11.60 -10.29 7.98
C ASP A 78 12.39 -9.03 8.37
N GLN A 79 13.72 -9.05 8.18
CA GLN A 79 14.56 -7.89 8.42
C GLN A 79 14.25 -6.75 7.44
N LEU A 80 14.15 -7.05 6.14
CA LEU A 80 13.80 -6.07 5.12
C LEU A 80 12.40 -5.49 5.35
N ARG A 81 11.43 -6.31 5.74
CA ARG A 81 10.07 -5.85 6.09
C ARG A 81 10.07 -4.92 7.30
N ARG A 82 10.85 -5.24 8.35
CA ARG A 82 10.99 -4.37 9.51
C ARG A 82 11.62 -3.03 9.14
N GLN A 83 12.70 -3.05 8.35
CA GLN A 83 13.36 -1.83 7.88
C GLN A 83 12.44 -0.98 7.01
N ALA A 84 11.72 -1.60 6.06
CA ALA A 84 10.74 -0.90 5.23
C ALA A 84 9.62 -0.27 6.06
N ARG A 85 9.09 -0.98 7.06
CA ARG A 85 8.05 -0.44 7.94
C ARG A 85 8.53 0.78 8.72
N VAL A 86 9.74 0.74 9.28
CA VAL A 86 10.33 1.87 10.02
C VAL A 86 10.55 3.06 9.08
N HIS A 87 11.14 2.82 7.91
CA HIS A 87 11.44 3.87 6.94
C HIS A 87 10.17 4.53 6.39
N ILE A 88 9.14 3.75 6.06
CA ILE A 88 7.84 4.28 5.63
C ILE A 88 7.18 5.07 6.76
N GLY A 89 7.22 4.58 8.00
CA GLY A 89 6.71 5.33 9.16
C GLY A 89 7.37 6.70 9.31
N GLN A 90 8.70 6.74 9.22
CA GLN A 90 9.47 7.99 9.26
C GLN A 90 9.14 8.93 8.10
N GLN A 91 8.96 8.41 6.88
CA GLN A 91 8.58 9.24 5.73
C GLN A 91 7.17 9.83 5.88
N VAL A 92 6.21 9.04 6.36
CA VAL A 92 4.84 9.54 6.60
C VAL A 92 4.82 10.60 7.69
N GLU A 93 5.56 10.40 8.79
CA GLU A 93 5.70 11.40 9.85
C GLU A 93 6.38 12.68 9.36
N GLN A 94 7.43 12.57 8.53
CA GLN A 94 8.14 13.72 7.98
C GLN A 94 7.27 14.53 7.02
N LEU A 95 6.56 13.85 6.09
CA LEU A 95 5.65 14.51 5.15
C LEU A 95 4.49 15.19 5.89
N GLY A 96 3.86 14.48 6.83
CA GLY A 96 2.77 15.03 7.63
C GLY A 96 3.21 16.22 8.49
N ASN A 97 4.38 16.14 9.13
CA ASN A 97 4.89 17.24 9.95
C ASN A 97 5.28 18.46 9.12
N HIS A 98 5.88 18.28 7.94
CA HIS A 98 6.23 19.41 7.08
C HIS A 98 4.99 20.17 6.60
N ASP A 99 3.99 19.44 6.09
CA ASP A 99 2.74 20.04 5.62
C ASP A 99 1.99 20.76 6.76
N LEU A 100 2.01 20.20 7.97
CA LEU A 100 1.41 20.83 9.15
C LEU A 100 2.15 22.10 9.56
N VAL A 101 3.49 22.10 9.53
CA VAL A 101 4.31 23.29 9.84
C VAL A 101 4.03 24.40 8.83
N ASP A 102 4.01 24.08 7.54
CA ASP A 102 3.71 25.05 6.49
C ASP A 102 2.31 25.64 6.68
N ARG A 103 1.32 24.79 6.96
CA ARG A 103 -0.05 25.24 7.21
C ARG A 103 -0.17 26.11 8.46
N VAL A 104 0.56 25.81 9.53
CA VAL A 104 0.60 26.64 10.74
C VAL A 104 1.23 28.00 10.45
N ASN A 105 2.30 28.04 9.65
CA ASN A 105 2.92 29.29 9.24
C ASN A 105 1.97 30.15 8.40
N GLU A 106 1.31 29.57 7.39
CA GLU A 106 0.28 30.24 6.59
C GLU A 106 -0.82 30.84 7.48
N LEU A 107 -1.41 30.03 8.36
CA LEU A 107 -2.47 30.48 9.26
C LEU A 107 -1.99 31.57 10.23
N THR A 108 -0.74 31.50 10.68
CA THR A 108 -0.14 32.52 11.55
C THR A 108 0.03 33.84 10.80
N GLU A 109 0.50 33.80 9.56
CA GLU A 109 0.62 34.98 8.70
C GLU A 109 -0.75 35.60 8.39
N GLU A 110 -1.74 34.79 8.03
CA GLU A 110 -3.10 35.25 7.79
C GLU A 110 -3.72 35.87 9.05
N ASN A 111 -3.54 35.24 10.21
CA ASN A 111 -4.06 35.77 11.47
C ASN A 111 -3.42 37.13 11.82
N LEU A 112 -2.10 37.26 11.63
CA LEU A 112 -1.41 38.54 11.81
C LEU A 112 -1.95 39.62 10.87
N ARG A 113 -2.14 39.29 9.58
CA ARG A 113 -2.71 40.23 8.59
C ARG A 113 -4.13 40.65 8.95
N LEU A 114 -4.97 39.71 9.38
CA LEU A 114 -6.35 40.00 9.78
C LEU A 114 -6.38 40.86 11.05
N SER A 115 -5.55 40.55 12.04
CA SER A 115 -5.50 41.32 13.29
C SER A 115 -5.00 42.75 13.06
N THR A 116 -4.03 42.97 12.16
CA THR A 116 -3.59 44.33 11.82
C THR A 116 -4.67 45.11 11.07
N ALA A 117 -5.35 44.47 10.11
CA ALA A 117 -6.46 45.08 9.39
C ALA A 117 -7.64 45.43 10.31
N GLU A 118 -7.98 44.55 11.26
CA GLU A 118 -9.02 44.79 12.25
C GLU A 118 -8.69 45.99 13.16
N ARG A 119 -7.44 46.06 13.66
CA ARG A 119 -6.98 47.21 14.46
C ARG A 119 -7.07 48.50 13.67
N GLN A 120 -6.60 48.49 12.43
CA GLN A 120 -6.64 49.68 11.57
C GLN A 120 -8.08 50.13 11.31
N ALA A 121 -8.97 49.20 10.97
CA ALA A 121 -10.38 49.50 10.75
C ALA A 121 -11.05 50.05 12.03
N THR A 122 -10.69 49.53 13.19
CA THR A 122 -11.19 49.99 14.49
C THR A 122 -10.73 51.42 14.78
N THR A 123 -9.45 51.73 14.55
CA THR A 123 -8.91 53.09 14.70
C THR A 123 -9.59 54.06 13.75
N GLN A 124 -9.73 53.71 12.47
CA GLN A 124 -10.43 54.54 11.49
C GLN A 124 -11.89 54.79 11.87
N ASN A 125 -12.57 53.78 12.40
CA ASN A 125 -13.95 53.92 12.86
C ASN A 125 -14.04 54.90 14.04
N ALA A 126 -13.14 54.79 15.01
CA ALA A 126 -13.08 55.72 16.15
C ALA A 126 -12.80 57.16 15.69
N GLU A 127 -11.89 57.37 14.74
CA GLU A 127 -11.60 58.69 14.15
C GLU A 127 -12.82 59.28 13.42
N LEU A 128 -13.51 58.45 12.62
CA LEU A 128 -14.73 58.88 11.92
C LEU A 128 -15.85 59.22 12.89
N GLN A 129 -16.04 58.43 13.96
CA GLN A 129 -17.02 58.72 15.00
C GLN A 129 -16.73 60.04 15.70
N GLN A 130 -15.47 60.30 16.06
CA GLN A 130 -15.08 61.57 16.64
C GLN A 130 -15.36 62.72 15.66
N ARG A 131 -15.06 62.55 14.37
CA ARG A 131 -15.30 63.59 13.36
C ARG A 131 -16.78 63.89 13.15
N VAL A 132 -17.62 62.86 13.20
CA VAL A 132 -19.08 63.02 13.15
C VAL A 132 -19.54 63.85 14.36
N ALA A 133 -19.09 63.53 15.57
CA ALA A 133 -19.45 64.28 16.77
C ALA A 133 -19.03 65.76 16.69
N GLU A 134 -17.79 66.05 16.25
CA GLU A 134 -17.31 67.42 16.05
C GLU A 134 -18.19 68.20 15.07
N LEU A 135 -18.55 67.59 13.93
CA LEU A 135 -19.39 68.23 12.91
C LEU A 135 -20.84 68.44 13.40
N GLU A 136 -21.37 67.52 14.21
CA GLU A 136 -22.68 67.66 14.85
C GLU A 136 -22.70 68.84 15.84
N ASP A 137 -21.64 68.97 16.65
CA ASP A 137 -21.47 70.09 17.58
C ASP A 137 -21.36 71.43 16.84
N ASP A 138 -20.54 71.50 15.79
CA ASP A 138 -20.40 72.69 14.94
C ASP A 138 -21.73 73.09 14.28
N LEU A 139 -22.48 72.12 13.76
CA LEU A 139 -23.80 72.36 13.18
C LEU A 139 -24.78 72.88 14.24
N SER A 140 -24.75 72.33 15.45
CA SER A 140 -25.59 72.79 16.56
C SER A 140 -25.26 74.24 16.96
N ALA A 141 -23.97 74.59 17.00
CA ALA A 141 -23.47 75.91 17.33
C ALA A 141 -23.86 76.92 16.25
N ALA A 142 -23.66 76.59 14.97
CA ALA A 142 -24.05 77.41 13.83
C ALA A 142 -25.56 77.69 13.82
N ARG A 143 -26.40 76.66 14.01
CA ARG A 143 -27.87 76.81 14.13
C ARG A 143 -28.28 77.70 15.29
N THR A 144 -27.56 77.63 16.41
CA THR A 144 -27.85 78.44 17.59
C THR A 144 -27.43 79.90 17.37
N SER A 145 -26.29 80.14 16.72
CA SER A 145 -25.82 81.47 16.32
C SER A 145 -26.79 82.14 15.34
N LEU A 146 -27.22 81.42 14.29
CA LEU A 146 -28.22 81.88 13.32
C LEU A 146 -29.54 82.27 14.00
N ARG A 147 -30.05 81.42 14.92
CA ARG A 147 -31.27 81.73 15.68
C ARG A 147 -31.12 83.00 16.53
N ARG A 148 -29.96 83.22 17.15
CA ARG A 148 -29.67 84.45 17.91
C ARG A 148 -29.62 85.67 17.00
N MET A 149 -28.92 85.59 15.86
CA MET A 149 -28.82 86.66 14.88
C MET A 149 -30.19 87.10 14.34
N ILE A 150 -31.03 86.13 13.95
CA ILE A 150 -32.40 86.38 13.46
C ILE A 150 -33.23 87.08 14.54
N ARG A 151 -33.15 86.62 15.80
CA ARG A 151 -33.88 87.24 16.91
C ARG A 151 -33.42 88.68 17.17
N SER A 152 -32.12 88.96 17.13
CA SER A 152 -31.60 90.32 17.29
C SER A 152 -32.02 91.27 16.17
N GLN A 153 -32.05 90.80 14.91
CA GLN A 153 -32.51 91.62 13.79
C GLN A 153 -34.00 91.95 13.89
N ASN A 154 -34.84 90.97 14.25
CA ASN A 154 -36.27 91.20 14.45
C ASN A 154 -36.57 92.16 15.60
N HIS A 155 -35.74 92.19 16.65
CA HIS A 155 -35.89 93.16 17.74
C HIS A 155 -35.37 94.56 17.38
N GLY A 156 -34.37 94.67 16.51
CA GLY A 156 -33.86 95.95 16.03
C GLY A 156 -34.73 96.67 14.98
N GLN A 157 -35.66 95.96 14.33
CA GLN A 157 -36.62 96.53 13.36
C GLN A 157 -37.93 97.04 13.99
N LEU A 158 -38.15 96.80 15.29
CA LEU A 158 -39.36 97.22 16.04
C LEU A 158 -39.11 98.41 16.98
N ALA A 159 -37.96 99.07 16.86
CA ALA A 159 -37.59 100.30 17.57
C ALA A 159 -37.34 101.43 16.55
#